data_AF-A0A0G0X2S5-F1
#
_entry.id   AF-A0A0G0X2S5-F1
#
_cell.length_a   1.000
_cell.length_b   1.000
_cell.length_c   1.000
_cell.angle_alpha   90.00
_cell.angle_beta   90.00
_cell.angle_gamma   90.00
#
_symmetry.space_group_name_H-M   'P 1'
#
loop_
_entity.id
_entity.type
_entity.pdbx_description
1 polymer ?
#
loop_
_entity_poly.entity_id
_entity_poly.type
_entity_poly.pdbx_seq_one_letter_code
_entity_poly.pdbx_strand_id
1 'polypeptide(L)'
;MQTSNQYDNIHKAWLYRVLEAIASDQYLSSVLYFKGGTCASMLGWLDRFSIDLDFDYGGKVEDIQKTRDSLEVIFTDLGLSIKDRSKKGIQYFLKYVDRVFICQTKETMFSHKLCALIDRFEKTDHIAGRDLYDIHHFFMNEYKYDTAVITERTGFSPKEFFPKLITFIEPLTLL
;
A
#
# COMPACT_ATOMS: atom_id res chain seq x y z
N MET A 1 -16.85 -9.94 2.21
CA MET A 1 -15.59 -9.18 2.02
C MET A 1 -15.85 -8.13 0.94
N GLN A 2 -15.97 -6.85 1.31
CA GLN A 2 -16.14 -5.76 0.35
C GLN A 2 -14.81 -5.63 -0.43
N THR A 3 -14.82 -5.93 -1.73
CA THR A 3 -13.67 -5.70 -2.60
C THR A 3 -13.41 -4.20 -2.65
N SER A 4 -12.31 -3.74 -2.04
CA SER A 4 -11.89 -2.34 -2.11
C SER A 4 -11.82 -1.91 -3.58
N ASN A 5 -12.52 -0.85 -3.94
CA ASN A 5 -12.38 -0.26 -5.26
C ASN A 5 -10.95 0.27 -5.42
N GLN A 6 -10.39 0.32 -6.63
CA GLN A 6 -9.05 0.91 -6.85
C GLN A 6 -8.99 2.36 -6.37
N TYR A 7 -10.10 3.09 -6.49
CA TYR A 7 -10.28 4.43 -5.93
C TYR A 7 -10.09 4.46 -4.40
N ASP A 8 -10.55 3.43 -3.68
CA ASP A 8 -10.42 3.35 -2.22
C ASP A 8 -8.94 3.24 -1.81
N ASN A 9 -8.12 2.52 -2.59
CA ASN A 9 -6.71 2.32 -2.27
C ASN A 9 -5.87 3.58 -2.54
N ILE A 10 -6.11 4.29 -3.65
CA ILE A 10 -5.45 5.58 -3.92
C ILE A 10 -5.85 6.60 -2.86
N HIS A 11 -7.14 6.67 -2.54
CA HIS A 11 -7.66 7.54 -1.49
C HIS A 11 -7.02 7.25 -0.14
N LYS A 12 -6.97 5.96 0.25
CA LYS A 12 -6.32 5.49 1.49
C LYS A 12 -4.85 5.88 1.57
N ALA A 13 -4.12 5.78 0.47
CA ALA A 13 -2.72 6.22 0.42
C ALA A 13 -2.60 7.72 0.71
N TRP A 14 -3.47 8.56 0.14
CA TRP A 14 -3.48 10.00 0.43
C TRP A 14 -3.86 10.32 1.88
N LEU A 15 -4.86 9.62 2.45
CA LEU A 15 -5.20 9.76 3.87
C LEU A 15 -3.97 9.48 4.75
N TYR A 16 -3.23 8.41 4.46
CA TYR A 16 -2.05 8.05 5.26
C TYR A 16 -0.90 9.05 5.11
N ARG A 17 -0.71 9.62 3.92
CA ARG A 17 0.29 10.68 3.70
C ARG A 17 -0.04 11.96 4.48
N VAL A 18 -1.31 12.37 4.49
CA VAL A 18 -1.75 13.52 5.28
C VAL A 18 -1.60 13.25 6.77
N LEU A 19 -2.02 12.06 7.23
CA LEU A 19 -1.90 11.65 8.62
C LEU A 19 -0.44 11.60 9.09
N GLU A 20 0.46 11.03 8.29
CA GLU A 20 1.89 10.96 8.57
C GLU A 20 2.53 12.36 8.61
N ALA A 21 2.20 13.24 7.67
CA ALA A 21 2.69 14.61 7.67
C ALA A 21 2.22 15.39 8.90
N ILE A 22 0.94 15.25 9.30
CA ILE A 22 0.41 15.86 10.53
C ILE A 22 1.13 15.30 11.77
N ALA A 23 1.36 13.99 11.82
CA ALA A 23 2.05 13.34 12.93
C ALA A 23 3.54 13.72 13.03
N SER A 24 4.16 14.07 11.90
CA SER A 24 5.57 14.47 11.83
C SER A 24 5.80 15.95 12.16
N ASP A 25 4.76 16.79 12.12
CA ASP A 25 4.83 18.18 12.55
C ASP A 25 4.72 18.28 14.07
N GLN A 26 5.75 18.83 14.72
CA GLN A 26 5.85 18.92 16.18
C GLN A 26 4.71 19.73 16.81
N TYR A 27 4.23 20.76 16.13
CA TYR A 27 3.15 21.59 16.66
C TYR A 27 1.80 20.91 16.46
N LEU A 28 1.48 20.45 15.25
CA LEU A 28 0.20 19.83 14.93
C LEU A 28 -0.02 18.54 15.71
N SER A 29 1.00 17.69 15.86
CA SER A 29 0.94 16.47 16.67
C SER A 29 0.66 16.73 18.16
N SER A 30 0.95 17.94 18.66
CA SER A 30 0.66 18.34 20.04
C SER A 30 -0.78 18.87 20.25
N VAL A 31 -1.48 19.26 19.18
CA VAL A 31 -2.80 19.92 19.27
C VAL A 31 -3.93 19.19 18.54
N LEU A 32 -3.61 18.25 17.64
CA LEU A 32 -4.58 17.44 16.90
C LEU A 32 -4.55 15.98 17.38
N TYR A 33 -5.65 15.54 18.00
CA TYR A 33 -5.79 14.19 18.54
C TYR A 33 -6.58 13.31 17.57
N PHE A 34 -5.91 12.35 16.94
CA PHE A 34 -6.52 11.49 15.92
C PHE A 34 -7.61 10.59 16.50
N LYS A 35 -8.80 10.61 15.88
CA LYS A 35 -9.99 9.87 16.33
C LYS A 35 -10.81 9.36 15.14
N GLY A 36 -12.02 8.90 15.44
CA GLY A 36 -13.02 8.55 14.43
C GLY A 36 -12.81 7.17 13.82
N GLY A 37 -13.53 6.92 12.72
CA GLY A 37 -13.61 5.60 12.09
C GLY A 37 -12.28 5.11 11.53
N THR A 38 -11.46 6.02 10.99
CA THR A 38 -10.16 5.68 10.41
C THR A 38 -9.15 5.29 11.49
N CYS A 39 -9.14 5.99 12.63
CA CYS A 39 -8.34 5.60 13.79
C CYS A 39 -8.74 4.21 14.32
N ALA A 40 -10.03 3.96 14.51
CA ALA A 40 -10.53 2.65 14.94
C ALA A 40 -10.21 1.51 13.95
N SER A 41 -10.28 1.78 12.63
CA SER A 41 -9.90 0.81 11.60
C SER A 41 -8.39 0.50 11.64
N MET A 42 -7.53 1.51 11.82
CA MET A 42 -6.08 1.32 11.93
C MET A 42 -5.67 0.52 13.18
N LEU A 43 -6.43 0.64 14.27
CA LEU A 43 -6.25 -0.15 15.50
C LEU A 43 -6.84 -1.57 15.40
N GLY A 44 -7.44 -1.93 14.26
CA GLY A 44 -8.05 -3.25 14.04
C GLY A 44 -9.40 -3.45 14.75
N TRP A 45 -10.03 -2.38 15.24
CA TRP A 45 -11.35 -2.45 15.89
C TRP A 45 -12.49 -2.51 14.88
N LEU A 46 -12.25 -2.05 13.65
CA LEU A 46 -13.20 -2.08 12.55
C LEU A 46 -12.59 -2.77 11.32
N ASP A 47 -13.34 -3.68 10.71
CA ASP A 47 -12.98 -4.44 9.50
C ASP A 47 -13.41 -3.74 8.19
N ARG A 48 -13.97 -2.53 8.31
CA ARG A 48 -14.39 -1.70 7.17
C ARG A 48 -13.40 -0.60 6.83
N PHE A 49 -13.41 -0.18 5.57
CA PHE A 49 -12.71 1.03 5.14
C PHE A 49 -13.41 2.29 5.67
N SER A 50 -12.64 3.35 5.88
CA SER A 50 -13.08 4.66 6.34
C SER A 50 -12.36 5.73 5.51
N ILE A 51 -13.09 6.78 5.13
CA ILE A 51 -12.66 7.72 4.08
C ILE A 51 -12.19 9.08 4.62
N ASP A 52 -12.38 9.34 5.90
CA ASP A 52 -12.11 10.66 6.50
C ASP A 52 -10.97 10.59 7.52
N LEU A 53 -10.29 11.72 7.76
CA LEU A 53 -9.43 11.88 8.93
C LEU A 53 -10.14 12.80 9.94
N ASP A 54 -10.45 12.26 11.11
CA ASP A 54 -11.09 13.01 12.19
C ASP A 54 -10.08 13.31 13.30
N PHE A 55 -10.10 14.54 13.81
CA PHE A 55 -9.27 14.97 14.92
C PHE A 55 -10.08 15.75 15.95
N ASP A 56 -9.80 15.55 17.24
CA ASP A 56 -10.16 16.52 18.27
C ASP A 56 -9.06 17.59 18.36
N TYR A 57 -9.46 18.86 18.42
CA TYR A 57 -8.52 19.97 18.64
C TYR A 57 -8.38 20.27 20.13
N GLY A 58 -7.18 20.09 20.68
CA GLY A 58 -6.87 20.40 22.09
C GLY A 58 -5.96 21.62 22.27
N GLY A 59 -5.75 22.42 21.22
CA GLY A 59 -5.05 23.69 21.29
C GLY A 59 -5.93 24.84 21.80
N LYS A 60 -5.35 26.03 21.93
CA LYS A 60 -6.09 27.24 22.32
C LYS A 60 -6.88 27.82 21.14
N VAL A 61 -7.95 28.55 21.44
CA VAL A 61 -8.79 29.20 20.40
C VAL A 61 -8.00 30.25 19.61
N GLU A 62 -7.11 31.00 20.27
CA GLU A 62 -6.21 31.97 19.62
C GLU A 62 -5.25 31.35 18.60
N ASP A 63 -4.90 30.07 18.78
CA ASP A 63 -3.98 29.32 17.93
C ASP A 63 -4.67 28.62 16.74
N ILE A 64 -5.99 28.78 16.58
CA ILE A 64 -6.72 28.16 15.47
C ILE A 64 -6.15 28.61 14.12
N GLN A 65 -5.81 29.89 13.96
CA GLN A 65 -5.26 30.37 12.69
C GLN A 65 -3.88 29.77 12.42
N LYS A 66 -2.99 29.74 13.42
CA LYS A 66 -1.69 29.08 13.32
C LYS A 66 -1.82 27.61 12.92
N THR A 67 -2.81 26.91 13.48
CA THR A 67 -3.10 25.50 13.16
C THR A 67 -3.56 25.33 11.72
N ARG A 68 -4.43 26.23 11.23
CA ARG A 68 -4.81 26.26 9.81
C ARG A 68 -3.61 26.51 8.91
N ASP A 69 -2.78 27.50 9.23
CA ASP A 69 -1.61 27.84 8.43
C ASP A 69 -0.65 26.65 8.32
N SER A 70 -0.41 25.95 9.44
CA SER A 70 0.45 24.75 9.48
C SER A 70 -0.12 23.59 8.64
N LEU A 71 -1.44 23.36 8.70
CA LEU A 71 -2.11 22.36 7.86
C LEU A 71 -2.04 22.72 6.36
N GLU A 72 -2.25 24.00 6.02
CA GLU A 72 -2.24 24.48 4.64
C GLU A 72 -0.84 24.40 4.01
N VAL A 73 0.22 24.57 4.81
CA VAL A 73 1.61 24.27 4.40
C VAL A 73 1.76 22.78 4.06
N ILE A 74 1.35 21.87 4.95
CA ILE A 74 1.39 20.42 4.69
C ILE A 74 0.63 20.05 3.41
N PHE A 75 -0.57 20.59 3.21
CA PHE A 75 -1.36 20.28 2.02
C PHE A 75 -0.65 20.75 0.75
N THR A 76 -0.03 21.93 0.80
CA THR A 76 0.76 22.47 -0.32
C THR A 76 1.97 21.61 -0.63
N ASP A 77 2.73 21.20 0.39
CA ASP A 77 3.92 20.37 0.24
C ASP A 77 3.60 18.97 -0.31
N LEU A 78 2.43 18.43 0.05
CA LEU A 78 1.92 17.18 -0.49
C LEU A 78 1.32 17.32 -1.91
N GLY A 79 1.22 18.55 -2.44
CA GLY A 79 0.63 18.84 -3.74
C GLY A 79 -0.89 18.68 -3.78
N LEU A 80 -1.54 18.85 -2.62
CA LEU A 80 -3.00 18.82 -2.47
C LEU A 80 -3.59 20.21 -2.69
N SER A 81 -4.79 20.25 -3.29
CA SER A 81 -5.56 21.48 -3.47
C SER A 81 -6.73 21.52 -2.50
N ILE A 82 -7.01 22.68 -1.92
CA ILE A 82 -8.17 22.87 -1.04
C ILE A 82 -9.38 23.19 -1.90
N LYS A 83 -10.35 22.27 -1.94
CA LYS A 83 -11.63 22.44 -2.65
C LYS A 83 -12.59 23.33 -1.85
N ASP A 84 -12.66 23.10 -0.54
CA ASP A 84 -13.51 23.88 0.37
C ASP A 84 -12.95 23.78 1.81
N ARG A 85 -13.32 24.72 2.67
CA ARG A 85 -12.99 24.72 4.10
C ARG A 85 -14.08 25.36 4.95
N SER A 86 -14.26 24.86 6.16
CA SER A 86 -15.20 25.44 7.11
C SER A 86 -14.74 26.82 7.60
N LYS A 87 -15.68 27.77 7.69
CA LYS A 87 -15.44 29.09 8.30
C LYS A 87 -15.42 29.03 9.83
N LYS A 88 -16.06 28.02 10.42
CA LYS A 88 -16.28 27.91 11.87
C LYS A 88 -15.30 26.97 12.57
N GLY A 89 -14.93 25.88 11.90
CA GLY A 89 -14.03 24.86 12.44
C GLY A 89 -12.76 24.66 11.61
N ILE A 90 -11.90 23.75 12.06
CA ILE A 90 -10.76 23.25 11.29
C ILE A 90 -11.26 22.04 10.50
N GLN A 91 -11.75 22.29 9.29
CA GLN A 91 -12.25 21.25 8.39
C GLN A 91 -11.91 21.63 6.96
N TYR A 92 -11.39 20.66 6.21
CA TYR A 92 -10.92 20.84 4.84
C TYR A 92 -11.45 19.73 3.95
N PHE A 93 -11.84 20.11 2.73
CA PHE A 93 -12.09 19.18 1.63
C PHE A 93 -10.93 19.29 0.66
N LEU A 94 -10.09 18.27 0.61
CA LEU A 94 -8.88 18.26 -0.21
C LEU A 94 -9.12 17.53 -1.53
N LYS A 95 -8.41 17.93 -2.57
CA LYS A 95 -8.37 17.28 -3.87
C LYS A 95 -6.92 16.98 -4.24
N TYR A 96 -6.67 15.71 -4.54
CA TYR A 96 -5.42 15.23 -5.13
C TYR A 96 -5.60 14.96 -6.63
N VAL A 97 -4.47 14.89 -7.34
CA VAL A 97 -4.44 14.44 -8.74
C VAL A 97 -4.35 12.91 -8.74
N ASP A 98 -5.25 12.26 -9.49
CA ASP A 98 -5.15 10.82 -9.74
C ASP A 98 -3.94 10.55 -10.63
N ARG A 99 -2.85 10.11 -9.99
CA ARG A 99 -1.68 9.57 -10.69
C ARG A 99 -1.78 8.06 -10.66
N VAL A 100 -2.03 7.47 -11.82
CA VAL A 100 -2.03 6.01 -11.98
C VAL A 100 -0.69 5.57 -12.56
N PHE A 101 -0.15 4.48 -12.04
CA PHE A 101 0.98 3.78 -12.63
C PHE A 101 0.47 2.66 -13.53
N ILE A 102 1.17 2.43 -14.64
CA ILE A 102 0.98 1.21 -15.41
C ILE A 102 1.60 0.08 -14.59
N CYS A 103 0.75 -0.80 -14.06
CA CYS A 103 1.19 -1.98 -13.34
C CYS A 103 1.36 -3.16 -14.32
N GLN A 104 2.24 -4.10 -13.97
CA GLN A 104 2.29 -5.40 -14.63
C GLN A 104 0.94 -6.13 -14.46
N THR A 105 0.62 -7.03 -15.39
CA THR A 105 -0.53 -7.92 -15.21
C THR A 105 -0.25 -8.90 -14.07
N LYS A 106 -1.31 -9.54 -13.55
CA LYS A 106 -1.17 -10.53 -12.49
C LYS A 106 -0.34 -11.72 -12.97
N GLU A 107 -0.51 -12.09 -14.23
CA GLU A 107 0.19 -13.16 -14.93
C GLU A 107 1.68 -12.88 -15.03
N THR A 108 2.06 -11.66 -15.41
CA THR A 108 3.47 -11.25 -15.46
C THR A 108 4.10 -11.22 -14.07
N MET A 109 3.38 -10.68 -13.06
CA MET A 109 3.87 -10.68 -11.67
C MET A 109 4.09 -12.10 -11.13
N PHE A 110 3.16 -13.01 -11.43
CA PHE A 110 3.28 -14.40 -11.02
C PHE A 110 4.46 -15.09 -11.71
N SER A 111 4.64 -14.92 -13.02
CA SER A 111 5.81 -15.45 -13.74
C SER A 111 7.14 -14.96 -13.16
N HIS A 112 7.23 -13.67 -12.82
CA HIS A 112 8.43 -13.13 -12.18
C HIS A 112 8.69 -13.76 -10.82
N LYS A 113 7.65 -14.07 -10.04
CA LYS A 113 7.79 -14.76 -8.76
C LYS A 113 8.35 -16.17 -8.93
N LEU A 114 7.81 -16.93 -9.88
CA LEU A 114 8.29 -18.28 -10.22
C LEU A 114 9.79 -18.27 -10.57
N CYS A 115 10.22 -17.37 -11.46
CA CYS A 115 11.62 -17.28 -11.88
C CYS A 115 12.53 -16.81 -10.73
N ALA A 116 12.08 -15.82 -9.95
CA ALA A 116 12.86 -15.21 -8.88
C ALA A 116 13.24 -16.20 -7.76
N LEU A 117 12.44 -17.25 -7.55
CA LEU A 117 12.71 -18.23 -6.50
C LEU A 117 14.05 -18.95 -6.73
N ILE A 118 14.27 -19.47 -7.95
CA ILE A 118 15.52 -20.15 -8.33
C ILE A 118 16.64 -19.11 -8.52
N ASP A 119 16.39 -18.03 -9.27
CA ASP A 119 17.39 -17.00 -9.57
C ASP A 119 18.02 -16.39 -8.30
N ARG A 120 17.23 -16.18 -7.25
CA ARG A 120 17.72 -15.63 -5.97
C ARG A 120 18.55 -16.65 -5.20
N PHE A 121 18.11 -17.90 -5.16
CA PHE A 121 18.86 -18.96 -4.51
C PHE A 121 20.23 -19.15 -5.19
N GLU A 122 20.28 -19.23 -6.52
CA GLU A 122 21.54 -19.38 -7.25
C GLU A 122 22.54 -18.23 -7.00
N LYS A 123 22.03 -17.01 -6.76
CA LYS A 123 22.86 -15.83 -6.50
C LYS A 123 23.30 -15.68 -5.06
N THR A 124 22.49 -16.14 -4.10
CA THR A 124 22.66 -15.80 -2.68
C THR A 124 22.82 -17.01 -1.78
N ASP A 125 22.56 -18.21 -2.26
CA ASP A 125 22.50 -19.47 -1.50
C ASP A 125 21.45 -19.49 -0.37
N HIS A 126 20.48 -18.55 -0.42
CA HIS A 126 19.42 -18.42 0.57
C HIS A 126 18.04 -18.45 -0.09
N ILE A 127 17.11 -19.12 0.59
CA ILE A 127 15.72 -19.25 0.13
C ILE A 127 14.88 -18.14 0.73
N ALA A 128 14.22 -17.37 -0.13
CA ALA A 128 13.29 -16.34 0.28
C ALA A 128 11.90 -16.95 0.53
N GLY A 129 11.61 -17.33 1.78
CA GLY A 129 10.32 -17.93 2.16
C GLY A 129 9.08 -17.10 1.77
N ARG A 130 9.22 -15.78 1.64
CA ARG A 130 8.16 -14.89 1.12
C ARG A 130 7.80 -15.17 -0.34
N ASP A 131 8.78 -15.45 -1.20
CA ASP A 131 8.48 -15.76 -2.61
C ASP A 131 7.79 -17.12 -2.73
N LEU A 132 8.17 -18.10 -1.89
CA LEU A 132 7.49 -19.40 -1.82
C LEU A 132 6.02 -19.24 -1.39
N TYR A 133 5.76 -18.41 -0.37
CA TYR A 133 4.40 -18.08 0.05
C TYR A 133 3.59 -17.43 -1.08
N ASP A 134 4.16 -16.44 -1.77
CA ASP A 134 3.48 -15.75 -2.87
C ASP A 134 3.15 -16.72 -4.02
N ILE A 135 4.09 -17.58 -4.41
CA ILE A 135 3.88 -18.62 -5.44
C ILE A 135 2.76 -19.56 -5.03
N HIS A 136 2.79 -20.08 -3.80
CA HIS A 136 1.74 -20.92 -3.27
C HIS A 136 0.38 -20.21 -3.30
N HIS A 137 0.31 -18.95 -2.86
CA HIS A 137 -0.92 -18.16 -2.90
C HIS A 137 -1.44 -17.97 -4.32
N PHE A 138 -0.57 -17.65 -5.29
CA PHE A 138 -0.97 -17.51 -6.70
C PHE A 138 -1.54 -18.82 -7.27
N PHE A 139 -0.90 -19.96 -6.98
CA PHE A 139 -1.42 -21.26 -7.40
C PHE A 139 -2.76 -21.61 -6.73
N MET A 140 -2.88 -21.42 -5.42
CA MET A 140 -4.10 -21.73 -4.66
C MET A 140 -5.31 -20.89 -5.07
N ASN A 141 -5.08 -19.74 -5.70
CA ASN A 141 -6.12 -18.87 -6.23
C ASN A 141 -6.25 -18.97 -7.76
N GLU A 142 -5.68 -20.02 -8.37
CA GLU A 142 -5.82 -20.34 -9.80
C GLU A 142 -5.34 -19.22 -10.75
N TYR A 143 -4.38 -18.41 -10.31
CA TYR A 143 -3.80 -17.37 -11.17
C TYR A 143 -3.03 -18.01 -12.33
N LYS A 144 -3.21 -17.44 -13.53
CA LYS A 144 -2.43 -17.82 -14.71
C LYS A 144 -1.07 -17.14 -14.66
N TYR A 145 -0.11 -17.69 -15.39
CA TYR A 145 1.23 -17.13 -15.58
C TYR A 145 1.47 -16.85 -17.06
N ASP A 146 2.36 -15.90 -17.32
CA ASP A 146 2.83 -15.57 -18.67
C ASP A 146 4.04 -16.46 -19.04
N THR A 147 3.85 -17.31 -20.05
CA THR A 147 4.88 -18.25 -20.53
C THR A 147 6.05 -17.55 -21.23
N ALA A 148 5.80 -16.40 -21.87
CA ALA A 148 6.82 -15.63 -22.57
C ALA A 148 7.82 -15.06 -21.56
N VAL A 149 7.32 -14.55 -20.43
CA VAL A 149 8.16 -14.05 -19.33
C VAL A 149 9.07 -15.13 -18.76
N ILE A 150 8.56 -16.36 -18.54
CA ILE A 150 9.39 -17.47 -18.05
C ILE A 150 10.51 -17.78 -19.05
N THR A 151 10.15 -17.87 -20.32
CA THR A 151 11.10 -18.20 -21.39
C THR A 151 12.18 -17.12 -21.53
N GLU A 152 11.78 -15.85 -21.52
CA GLU A 152 12.70 -14.70 -21.58
C GLU A 152 13.65 -14.65 -20.39
N ARG A 153 13.14 -14.88 -19.18
CA ARG A 153 13.90 -14.74 -17.93
C ARG A 153 14.87 -15.88 -17.67
N THR A 154 14.49 -17.10 -18.05
CA THR A 154 15.21 -18.32 -17.67
C THR A 154 15.89 -19.02 -18.84
N GLY A 155 15.52 -18.69 -20.07
CA GLY A 155 15.94 -19.40 -21.28
C GLY A 155 15.27 -20.77 -21.47
N PHE A 156 14.40 -21.20 -20.55
CA PHE A 156 13.69 -22.48 -20.61
C PHE A 156 12.24 -22.30 -21.02
N SER A 157 11.71 -23.23 -21.82
CA SER A 157 10.27 -23.31 -22.02
C SER A 157 9.57 -23.70 -20.70
N PRO A 158 8.27 -23.39 -20.52
CA PRO A 158 7.54 -23.81 -19.33
C PRO A 158 7.62 -25.31 -19.05
N LYS A 159 7.63 -26.15 -20.11
CA LYS A 159 7.74 -27.61 -19.98
C LYS A 159 9.07 -28.06 -19.37
N GLU A 160 10.14 -27.29 -19.55
CA GLU A 160 11.47 -27.57 -19.00
C GLU A 160 11.65 -26.90 -17.64
N PHE A 161 11.06 -25.72 -17.45
CA PHE A 161 11.18 -24.92 -16.24
C PHE A 161 10.45 -25.55 -15.04
N PHE A 162 9.20 -26.00 -15.20
CA PHE A 162 8.45 -26.53 -14.06
C PHE A 162 9.04 -27.80 -13.43
N PRO A 163 9.55 -28.79 -14.19
CA PRO A 163 10.26 -29.92 -13.60
C PRO A 163 11.47 -29.49 -12.75
N LYS A 164 12.22 -28.46 -13.19
CA LYS A 164 13.32 -27.89 -12.41
C LYS A 164 12.83 -27.22 -11.14
N LEU A 165 11.75 -26.44 -11.24
CA LEU A 165 11.14 -25.77 -10.09
C LEU A 165 10.61 -26.76 -9.05
N ILE A 166 9.99 -27.86 -9.48
CA ILE A 166 9.52 -28.93 -8.59
C ILE A 166 10.72 -29.57 -7.88
N THR A 167 11.74 -29.96 -8.64
CA THR A 167 12.97 -30.56 -8.07
C THR A 167 13.64 -29.63 -7.06
N PHE A 168 13.56 -28.32 -7.29
CA PHE A 168 14.08 -27.30 -6.37
C PHE A 168 13.25 -27.19 -5.08
N ILE A 169 11.92 -27.27 -5.18
CA ILE A 169 11.00 -27.07 -4.03
C ILE A 169 10.82 -28.34 -3.19
N GLU A 170 10.83 -29.53 -3.80
CA GLU A 170 10.57 -30.82 -3.10
C GLU A 170 11.40 -31.04 -1.83
N PRO A 171 12.71 -30.72 -1.78
CA PRO A 171 13.49 -30.86 -0.56
C PRO A 171 13.08 -29.88 0.55
N LEU A 172 12.42 -28.78 0.21
CA LEU A 172 12.05 -27.71 1.13
C LEU A 172 10.77 -28.01 1.92
N THR A 173 9.95 -28.94 1.44
CA THR A 173 8.70 -29.35 2.10
C THR A 173 8.89 -30.45 3.15
N LEU A 174 10.12 -30.95 3.30
CA LEU A 174 10.51 -31.97 4.29
C LEU A 174 11.20 -31.37 5.54
N LEU A 175 11.20 -30.04 5.68
CA LEU A 175 11.63 -29.28 6.86
C LEU A 175 10.42 -28.76 7.63
#